data_AF-A0A317JWH5-F1
#
_entry.id   AF-A0A317JWH5-F1
#
_cell.length_a   1.000
_cell.length_b   1.000
_cell.length_c   1.000
_cell.angle_alpha   90.00
_cell.angle_beta   90.00
_cell.angle_gamma   90.00
#
_symmetry.space_group_name_H-M   'P 1'
#
loop_
_entity.id
_entity.type
_entity.pdbx_description
1 polymer ?
#
loop_
_entity_poly.entity_id
_entity_poly.type
_entity_poly.pdbx_seq_one_letter_code
_entity_poly.pdbx_strand_id
1 'polypeptide(L)'
;MRFDDPAFWQTFFFDAEGVTPVPDVAVELPVGGACQVVLEVKGRYDSYELGIRTPTSDGIRSAGWDDMAHWHPYAFRWWELDLICRAVATLDPLLPHPGPTLVLLCRFVSVHDDDDVEQIASTMHTAFESLRPTGWAGYWPNVTDWLARRDFRGRGVSWTRDQSGNLYAVQEADSDHPFYSMRAQPTDDPAGFPYEEWRILLAAAGKTLGV
;
A
#
# COMPACT_ATOMS: atom_id res chain seq x y z
N MET A 1 -8.05 -17.00 -6.38
CA MET A 1 -7.00 -16.03 -5.99
C MET A 1 -5.94 -16.82 -5.21
N ARG A 2 -4.64 -16.58 -5.43
CA ARG A 2 -3.54 -17.44 -4.91
C ARG A 2 -3.09 -17.12 -3.47
N PHE A 3 -3.92 -16.45 -2.67
CA PHE A 3 -3.54 -16.04 -1.30
C PHE A 3 -3.43 -17.20 -0.31
N ASP A 4 -3.91 -18.39 -0.68
CA ASP A 4 -3.76 -19.61 0.11
C ASP A 4 -2.40 -20.29 -0.10
N ASP A 5 -1.57 -19.79 -1.01
CA ASP A 5 -0.23 -20.34 -1.29
C ASP A 5 0.84 -19.67 -0.40
N PRO A 6 1.40 -20.38 0.59
CA PRO A 6 2.44 -19.82 1.45
C PRO A 6 3.71 -19.42 0.70
N ALA A 7 4.01 -20.07 -0.43
CA ALA A 7 5.18 -19.76 -1.24
C ALA A 7 5.05 -18.37 -1.88
N PHE A 8 3.83 -17.95 -2.22
CA PHE A 8 3.57 -16.59 -2.70
C PHE A 8 3.97 -15.55 -1.64
N TRP A 9 3.50 -15.72 -0.40
CA TRP A 9 3.80 -14.77 0.68
C TRP A 9 5.27 -14.76 1.07
N GLN A 10 5.94 -15.90 0.94
CA GLN A 10 7.39 -15.96 1.11
C GLN A 10 8.08 -15.10 0.06
N THR A 11 7.90 -15.37 -1.23
CA THR A 11 8.58 -14.59 -2.27
C THR A 11 8.14 -13.12 -2.30
N PHE A 12 6.87 -12.82 -1.98
CA PHE A 12 6.37 -11.44 -1.98
C PHE A 12 7.04 -10.54 -0.93
N PHE A 13 7.45 -11.10 0.21
CA PHE A 13 8.21 -10.37 1.26
C PHE A 13 9.71 -10.59 1.21
N PHE A 14 10.14 -11.76 0.72
CA PHE A 14 11.53 -12.15 0.66
C PHE A 14 12.08 -11.94 -0.74
N ASP A 15 12.97 -10.97 -0.82
CA ASP A 15 14.08 -10.94 -1.77
C ASP A 15 15.10 -12.04 -1.40
N ALA A 16 14.65 -13.27 -1.16
CA ALA A 16 15.53 -14.36 -0.79
C ALA A 16 16.19 -14.92 -2.05
N GLU A 17 17.51 -14.78 -2.13
CA GLU A 17 18.32 -15.39 -3.17
C GLU A 17 17.95 -16.87 -3.34
N GLY A 18 17.64 -17.27 -4.58
CA GLY A 18 17.32 -18.66 -4.93
C GLY A 18 15.85 -19.07 -4.76
N VAL A 19 14.95 -18.14 -4.40
CA VAL A 19 13.51 -18.41 -4.39
C VAL A 19 12.91 -18.22 -5.79
N THR A 20 11.85 -18.98 -6.11
CA THR A 20 11.13 -18.84 -7.38
C THR A 20 10.49 -17.46 -7.45
N PRO A 21 10.72 -16.67 -8.53
CA PRO A 21 10.13 -15.34 -8.67
C PRO A 21 8.61 -15.37 -8.53
N VAL A 22 8.03 -14.29 -7.98
CA VAL A 22 6.57 -14.16 -7.92
C VAL A 22 6.05 -14.22 -9.37
N PRO A 23 5.01 -15.01 -9.68
CA PRO A 23 4.44 -14.98 -11.01
C PRO A 23 3.84 -13.60 -11.29
N ASP A 24 3.90 -13.15 -12.54
CA ASP A 24 3.22 -11.91 -12.93
C ASP A 24 1.72 -12.04 -12.64
N VAL A 25 1.18 -11.09 -11.87
CA VAL A 25 -0.22 -11.11 -11.44
C VAL A 25 -0.74 -9.69 -11.24
N ALA A 26 -1.97 -9.46 -11.71
CA ALA A 26 -2.73 -8.27 -11.37
C ALA A 26 -3.78 -8.63 -10.31
N VAL A 27 -3.78 -7.88 -9.23
CA VAL A 27 -4.74 -8.00 -8.13
C VAL A 27 -5.65 -6.79 -8.15
N GLU A 28 -6.93 -6.99 -8.47
CA GLU A 28 -7.94 -5.93 -8.45
C GLU A 28 -8.71 -6.00 -7.12
N LEU A 29 -8.79 -4.87 -6.43
CA LEU A 29 -9.34 -4.74 -5.08
C LEU A 29 -10.48 -3.70 -5.10
N PRO A 30 -11.74 -4.13 -5.28
CA PRO A 30 -12.87 -3.22 -5.28
C PRO A 30 -13.07 -2.55 -3.91
N VAL A 31 -13.28 -1.23 -3.92
CA VAL A 31 -13.61 -0.45 -2.70
C VAL A 31 -15.03 0.09 -2.70
N GLY A 32 -15.80 -0.19 -3.76
CA GLY A 32 -17.17 0.29 -3.97
C GLY A 32 -17.25 1.41 -5.00
N GLY A 33 -18.48 1.79 -5.39
CA GLY A 33 -18.70 2.85 -6.39
C GLY A 33 -18.02 2.61 -7.74
N ALA A 34 -17.84 1.35 -8.13
CA ALA A 34 -17.03 0.92 -9.28
C ALA A 34 -15.59 1.46 -9.29
N CYS A 35 -15.05 1.82 -8.12
CA CYS A 35 -13.66 2.18 -7.90
C CYS A 35 -12.87 0.95 -7.42
N GLN A 36 -11.60 0.86 -7.81
CA GLN A 36 -10.71 -0.24 -7.48
C GLN A 36 -9.28 0.26 -7.25
N VAL A 37 -8.61 -0.35 -6.29
CA VAL A 37 -7.14 -0.36 -6.23
C VAL A 37 -6.65 -1.54 -7.06
N VAL A 38 -5.63 -1.33 -7.88
CA VAL A 38 -5.00 -2.39 -8.67
C VAL A 38 -3.55 -2.50 -8.23
N LEU A 39 -3.11 -3.71 -7.93
CA LEU A 39 -1.70 -4.03 -7.70
C LEU A 39 -1.21 -4.92 -8.82
N GLU A 40 -0.30 -4.42 -9.64
CA GLU A 40 0.42 -5.23 -10.62
C GLU A 40 1.73 -5.69 -10.02
N VAL A 41 1.92 -7.01 -9.95
CA VAL A 41 3.18 -7.64 -9.57
C VAL A 41 3.84 -8.14 -10.84
N LYS A 42 5.02 -7.61 -11.16
CA LYS A 42 5.87 -8.00 -12.28
C LYS A 42 7.07 -8.75 -11.70
N GLY A 43 6.83 -9.97 -11.21
CA GLY A 43 7.82 -10.66 -10.39
C GLY A 43 9.06 -11.12 -11.16
N ARG A 44 9.04 -11.13 -12.50
CA ARG A 44 10.29 -11.25 -13.29
C ARG A 44 11.29 -10.10 -13.02
N TYR A 45 10.78 -8.93 -12.68
CA TYR A 45 11.55 -7.70 -12.53
C TYR A 45 11.56 -7.19 -11.08
N ASP A 46 11.01 -7.98 -10.15
CA ASP A 46 10.79 -7.58 -8.76
C ASP A 46 10.16 -6.19 -8.63
N SER A 47 9.24 -5.89 -9.56
CA SER A 47 8.59 -4.60 -9.69
C SER A 47 7.12 -4.71 -9.33
N TYR A 48 6.63 -3.74 -8.57
CA TYR A 48 5.28 -3.68 -8.05
C TYR A 48 4.71 -2.32 -8.38
N GLU A 49 3.55 -2.28 -9.02
CA GLU A 49 2.91 -1.04 -9.43
C GLU A 49 1.54 -0.93 -8.78
N LEU A 50 1.33 0.16 -8.05
CA LEU A 50 0.06 0.54 -7.45
C LEU A 50 -0.68 1.44 -8.42
N GLY A 51 -1.88 1.03 -8.78
CA GLY A 51 -2.76 1.76 -9.68
C GLY A 51 -4.16 1.95 -9.12
N ILE A 52 -4.90 2.87 -9.72
CA ILE A 52 -6.28 3.19 -9.38
C ILE A 52 -7.12 3.20 -10.64
N ARG A 53 -8.30 2.60 -10.54
CA ARG A 53 -9.34 2.68 -11.56
C ARG A 53 -10.59 3.27 -10.93
N THR A 54 -11.14 4.29 -11.57
CA THR A 54 -12.43 4.89 -11.21
C THR A 54 -13.40 4.80 -12.40
N PRO A 55 -14.69 5.06 -12.20
CA PRO A 55 -15.67 5.10 -13.30
C PRO A 55 -15.37 6.18 -14.34
N THR A 56 -14.58 7.19 -13.98
CA THR A 56 -14.26 8.35 -14.82
C THR A 56 -12.88 8.27 -15.48
N SER A 57 -12.05 7.31 -15.08
CA SER A 57 -10.72 7.13 -15.65
C SER A 57 -10.75 6.27 -16.93
N ASP A 58 -10.03 6.69 -17.97
CA ASP A 58 -9.86 5.93 -19.23
C ASP A 58 -8.92 4.71 -19.11
N GLY A 59 -8.52 4.35 -17.89
CA GLY A 59 -7.59 3.24 -17.62
C GLY A 59 -7.14 3.21 -16.17
N ILE A 60 -6.13 2.40 -15.88
CA ILE A 60 -5.47 2.39 -14.56
C ILE A 60 -4.52 3.58 -14.50
N ARG A 61 -4.65 4.43 -13.47
CA ARG A 61 -3.72 5.53 -13.19
C ARG A 61 -2.71 5.09 -12.13
N SER A 62 -1.42 5.22 -12.46
CA SER A 62 -0.33 4.87 -11.55
C SER A 62 -0.30 5.81 -10.34
N ALA A 63 -0.22 5.27 -9.13
CA ALA A 63 -0.23 6.00 -7.88
C ALA A 63 1.02 5.73 -7.02
N GLY A 64 1.77 4.67 -7.32
CA GLY A 64 3.01 4.31 -6.64
C GLY A 64 3.68 3.14 -7.33
N TRP A 65 4.98 2.98 -7.12
CA TRP A 65 5.71 1.81 -7.60
C TRP A 65 6.89 1.48 -6.69
N ASP A 66 7.32 0.22 -6.72
CA ASP A 66 8.44 -0.32 -5.97
C ASP A 66 9.23 -1.21 -6.93
N ASP A 67 10.44 -0.80 -7.30
CA ASP A 67 11.35 -1.59 -8.17
C ASP A 67 12.49 -2.23 -7.37
N MET A 68 12.43 -2.13 -6.03
CA MET A 68 13.44 -2.58 -5.07
C MET A 68 14.84 -1.94 -5.17
N ALA A 69 15.15 -1.25 -6.27
CA ALA A 69 16.40 -0.53 -6.51
C ALA A 69 16.33 0.93 -6.03
N HIS A 70 15.16 1.56 -6.18
CA HIS A 70 14.86 2.91 -5.78
C HIS A 70 13.56 2.88 -4.98
N TRP A 71 13.66 3.09 -3.65
CA TRP A 71 12.50 2.96 -2.77
C TRP A 71 11.54 4.14 -2.94
N HIS A 72 10.67 4.12 -3.95
CA HIS A 72 9.61 5.10 -4.21
C HIS A 72 8.15 4.64 -3.89
N PRO A 73 7.87 3.77 -2.89
CA PRO A 73 6.55 3.15 -2.84
C PRO A 73 5.49 4.03 -2.17
N TYR A 74 5.83 5.12 -1.47
CA TYR A 74 4.89 5.69 -0.49
C TYR A 74 3.77 6.51 -1.14
N ALA A 75 2.60 5.90 -1.28
CA ALA A 75 1.36 6.54 -1.73
C ALA A 75 0.37 6.71 -0.57
N PHE A 76 0.35 5.78 0.37
CA PHE A 76 -0.62 5.78 1.47
C PHE A 76 -0.10 6.49 2.71
N ARG A 77 -0.98 7.28 3.33
CA ARG A 77 -1.03 7.40 4.79
C ARG A 77 -1.64 6.14 5.39
N TRP A 78 -1.28 5.80 6.62
CA TRP A 78 -1.83 4.61 7.29
C TRP A 78 -3.36 4.55 7.28
N TRP A 79 -4.02 5.66 7.66
CA TRP A 79 -5.49 5.71 7.71
C TRP A 79 -6.15 5.50 6.33
N GLU A 80 -5.50 5.90 5.22
CA GLU A 80 -6.02 5.65 3.86
C GLU A 80 -5.94 4.17 3.52
N LEU A 81 -4.82 3.52 3.85
CA LEU A 81 -4.63 2.09 3.66
C LEU A 81 -5.63 1.27 4.48
N ASP A 82 -5.82 1.62 5.76
CA ASP A 82 -6.79 0.97 6.65
C ASP A 82 -8.22 1.09 6.10
N LEU A 83 -8.62 2.29 5.70
CA LEU A 83 -9.94 2.57 5.11
C LEU A 83 -10.18 1.70 3.87
N ILE A 84 -9.22 1.66 2.95
CA ILE A 84 -9.30 0.86 1.71
C ILE A 84 -9.42 -0.62 2.03
N CYS A 85 -8.57 -1.15 2.93
CA CYS A 85 -8.57 -2.56 3.28
C CYS A 85 -9.89 -2.99 3.94
N ARG A 86 -10.46 -2.14 4.80
CA ARG A 86 -11.77 -2.38 5.42
C ARG A 86 -12.91 -2.33 4.40
N ALA A 87 -12.86 -1.41 3.44
CA ALA A 87 -13.83 -1.34 2.36
C ALA A 87 -13.78 -2.60 1.48
N VAL A 88 -12.58 -3.08 1.14
CA VAL A 88 -12.39 -4.36 0.42
C VAL A 88 -12.99 -5.52 1.20
N ALA A 89 -12.66 -5.66 2.49
CA ALA A 89 -13.17 -6.74 3.34
C ALA A 89 -14.70 -6.72 3.50
N THR A 90 -15.32 -5.54 3.41
CA THR A 90 -16.78 -5.38 3.43
C THR A 90 -17.43 -5.93 2.15
N LEU A 91 -16.74 -5.82 1.01
CA LEU A 91 -17.25 -6.26 -0.29
C LEU A 91 -16.88 -7.71 -0.63
N ASP A 92 -15.75 -8.19 -0.11
CA ASP A 92 -15.28 -9.55 -0.31
C ASP A 92 -14.90 -10.21 1.04
N PRO A 93 -15.79 -11.06 1.60
CA PRO A 93 -15.53 -11.78 2.84
C PRO A 93 -14.33 -12.74 2.79
N LEU A 94 -13.83 -13.10 1.59
CA LEU A 94 -12.63 -13.93 1.44
C LEU A 94 -11.35 -13.11 1.66
N LEU A 95 -11.45 -11.79 1.74
CA LEU A 95 -10.34 -10.86 1.99
C LEU A 95 -10.55 -10.14 3.32
N PRO A 96 -10.49 -10.85 4.46
CA PRO A 96 -10.73 -10.24 5.77
C PRO A 96 -9.69 -9.16 6.08
N HIS A 97 -10.09 -8.21 6.92
CA HIS A 97 -9.21 -7.19 7.46
C HIS A 97 -9.15 -7.31 8.99
N PRO A 98 -7.94 -7.34 9.60
CA PRO A 98 -6.62 -7.36 8.96
C PRO A 98 -6.33 -8.69 8.25
N GLY A 99 -5.59 -8.68 7.13
CA GLY A 99 -5.38 -9.89 6.32
C GLY A 99 -4.65 -9.65 4.98
N PRO A 100 -4.89 -10.52 3.95
CA PRO A 100 -4.15 -10.51 2.68
C PRO A 100 -4.03 -9.13 2.01
N THR A 101 -5.12 -8.37 1.95
CA THR A 101 -5.15 -7.07 1.28
C THR A 101 -4.22 -6.06 1.93
N LEU A 102 -4.20 -6.03 3.27
CA LEU A 102 -3.31 -5.15 4.02
C LEU A 102 -1.85 -5.51 3.74
N VAL A 103 -1.55 -6.81 3.72
CA VAL A 103 -0.21 -7.35 3.50
C VAL A 103 0.29 -7.05 2.07
N LEU A 104 -0.58 -7.08 1.06
CA LEU A 104 -0.21 -6.72 -0.32
C LEU A 104 0.13 -5.24 -0.46
N LEU A 105 -0.65 -4.38 0.19
CA LEU A 105 -0.59 -2.93 0.00
C LEU A 105 0.34 -2.23 1.00
N CYS A 106 0.73 -2.87 2.11
CA CYS A 106 1.58 -2.27 3.15
C CYS A 106 3.00 -1.94 2.69
N ARG A 107 3.39 -2.26 1.46
CA ARG A 107 4.64 -1.76 0.87
C ARG A 107 4.56 -0.28 0.50
N PHE A 108 3.36 0.21 0.17
CA PHE A 108 3.14 1.57 -0.32
C PHE A 108 2.76 2.57 0.79
N VAL A 109 2.91 2.20 2.07
CA VAL A 109 2.54 3.04 3.21
C VAL A 109 3.75 3.57 3.94
N SER A 110 3.63 4.79 4.46
CA SER A 110 4.62 5.40 5.35
C SER A 110 3.96 5.72 6.69
N VAL A 111 4.71 5.51 7.78
CA VAL A 111 4.29 5.75 9.16
C VAL A 111 4.95 7.03 9.67
N HIS A 112 4.16 7.94 10.23
CA HIS A 112 4.55 9.30 10.61
C HIS A 112 4.25 9.58 12.09
N ASP A 113 4.68 10.76 12.57
CA ASP A 113 4.61 11.15 13.99
C ASP A 113 3.17 11.23 14.53
N ASP A 114 2.20 11.47 13.66
CA ASP A 114 0.77 11.55 13.97
C ASP A 114 0.04 10.20 13.92
N ASP A 115 0.73 9.11 13.58
CA ASP A 115 0.16 7.77 13.54
C ASP A 115 0.30 7.02 14.88
N ASP A 116 -0.71 6.24 15.27
CA ASP A 116 -0.66 5.34 16.44
C ASP A 116 0.15 4.08 16.12
N VAL A 117 1.46 4.14 16.37
CA VAL A 117 2.39 3.07 15.99
C VAL A 117 2.12 1.75 16.71
N GLU A 118 1.62 1.77 17.94
CA GLU A 118 1.28 0.54 18.67
C GLU A 118 0.08 -0.16 18.03
N GLN A 119 -0.96 0.61 17.68
CA GLN A 119 -2.12 0.10 16.95
C GLN A 119 -1.72 -0.44 15.57
N ILE A 120 -0.90 0.30 14.82
CA ILE A 120 -0.38 -0.13 13.51
C ILE A 120 0.37 -1.46 13.64
N ALA A 121 1.28 -1.54 14.61
CA ALA A 121 2.08 -2.72 14.84
C ALA A 121 1.21 -3.94 15.18
N SER A 122 0.21 -3.77 16.06
CA SER A 122 -0.74 -4.83 16.40
C SER A 122 -1.57 -5.28 15.18
N THR A 123 -2.00 -4.34 14.35
CA THR A 123 -2.80 -4.61 13.15
C THR A 123 -1.98 -5.40 12.11
N MET A 124 -0.75 -4.96 11.85
CA MET A 124 0.16 -5.65 10.95
C MET A 124 0.58 -7.03 11.48
N HIS A 125 0.78 -7.18 12.80
CA HIS A 125 1.09 -8.48 13.40
C HIS A 125 -0.04 -9.47 13.14
N THR A 126 -1.29 -9.04 13.40
CA THR A 126 -2.48 -9.84 13.16
C THR A 126 -2.59 -10.26 11.69
N ALA A 127 -2.33 -9.33 10.76
CA ALA A 127 -2.36 -9.62 9.33
C ALA A 127 -1.27 -10.63 8.92
N PHE A 128 -0.03 -10.47 9.39
CA PHE A 128 1.04 -11.43 9.11
C PHE A 128 0.76 -12.82 9.66
N GLU A 129 0.29 -12.93 10.91
CA GLU A 129 -0.01 -14.23 11.52
C GLU A 129 -1.22 -14.90 10.87
N SER A 130 -2.19 -14.14 10.34
CA SER A 130 -3.33 -14.71 9.60
C SER A 130 -2.91 -15.48 8.34
N LEU A 131 -1.76 -15.15 7.76
CA LEU A 131 -1.21 -15.77 6.56
C LEU A 131 -0.17 -16.86 6.86
N ARG A 132 0.24 -16.98 8.13
CA ARG A 132 1.29 -17.90 8.54
C ARG A 132 0.77 -19.34 8.52
N PRO A 133 1.41 -20.27 7.78
CA PRO A 133 0.99 -21.66 7.78
C PRO A 133 1.08 -22.27 9.18
N THR A 134 0.10 -23.11 9.53
CA THR A 134 0.13 -23.86 10.78
C THR A 134 1.38 -24.74 10.85
N GLY A 135 2.13 -24.64 11.95
CA GLY A 135 3.36 -25.41 12.15
C GLY A 135 4.59 -24.87 11.43
N TRP A 136 4.54 -23.64 10.88
CA TRP A 136 5.70 -23.03 10.21
C TRP A 136 6.87 -22.77 11.17
N ALA A 137 8.00 -23.43 10.92
CA ALA A 137 9.21 -23.38 11.75
C ALA A 137 10.32 -22.47 11.19
N GLY A 138 10.15 -21.91 9.99
CA GLY A 138 11.09 -20.97 9.38
C GLY A 138 10.85 -19.52 9.81
N TYR A 139 11.72 -18.61 9.37
CA TYR A 139 11.46 -17.17 9.47
C TYR A 139 10.13 -16.84 8.76
N TRP A 140 9.38 -15.89 9.31
CA TRP A 140 8.16 -15.34 8.74
C TRP A 140 8.24 -13.81 8.82
N PRO A 141 7.75 -13.06 7.81
CA PRO A 141 7.74 -11.60 7.86
C PRO A 141 7.10 -11.13 9.17
N ASN A 142 7.78 -10.22 9.85
CA ASN A 142 7.30 -9.68 11.11
C ASN A 142 7.20 -8.16 11.06
N VAL A 143 6.47 -7.63 12.03
CA VAL A 143 6.18 -6.20 12.12
C VAL A 143 7.43 -5.37 12.34
N THR A 144 8.41 -5.87 13.07
CA THR A 144 9.66 -5.13 13.34
C THR A 144 10.42 -4.88 12.04
N ASP A 145 10.61 -5.91 11.22
CA ASP A 145 11.30 -5.79 9.94
C ASP A 145 10.50 -4.97 8.92
N TRP A 146 9.17 -5.10 8.97
CA TRP A 146 8.30 -4.26 8.15
C TRP A 146 8.42 -2.78 8.53
N LEU A 147 8.23 -2.44 9.81
CA LEU A 147 8.18 -1.07 10.32
C LEU A 147 9.53 -0.37 10.16
N ALA A 148 10.65 -1.06 10.35
CA ALA A 148 11.99 -0.49 10.19
C ALA A 148 12.22 0.18 8.82
N ARG A 149 11.52 -0.28 7.78
CA ARG A 149 11.61 0.28 6.42
C ARG A 149 10.60 1.39 6.13
N ARG A 150 9.54 1.53 6.94
CA ARG A 150 8.40 2.45 6.71
C ARG A 150 8.23 3.51 7.80
N ASP A 151 9.05 3.48 8.83
CA ASP A 151 9.00 4.43 9.94
C ASP A 151 9.72 5.74 9.58
N PHE A 152 8.94 6.77 9.27
CA PHE A 152 9.37 8.13 8.94
C PHE A 152 9.19 9.12 10.09
N ARG A 153 8.84 8.63 11.28
CA ARG A 153 8.78 9.46 12.50
C ARG A 153 10.10 10.17 12.75
N GLY A 154 10.04 11.46 13.05
CA GLY A 154 11.23 12.30 13.26
C GLY A 154 12.12 12.52 12.04
N ARG A 155 11.70 12.11 10.82
CA ARG A 155 12.51 12.28 9.58
C ARG A 155 12.21 13.56 8.79
N GLY A 156 11.54 14.53 9.43
CA GLY A 156 11.25 15.83 8.83
C GLY A 156 10.30 15.76 7.62
N VAL A 157 9.48 14.70 7.51
CA VAL A 157 8.44 14.60 6.49
C VAL A 157 7.15 15.16 7.07
N SER A 158 6.61 16.18 6.39
CA SER A 158 5.32 16.76 6.73
C SER A 158 4.32 16.47 5.63
N TRP A 159 3.05 16.33 6.01
CA TRP A 159 1.96 16.20 5.05
C TRP A 159 1.06 17.41 5.14
N THR A 160 0.75 17.99 3.99
CA THR A 160 -0.07 19.20 3.89
C THR A 160 -1.18 18.99 2.87
N ARG A 161 -2.23 19.81 2.97
CA ARG A 161 -3.37 19.78 2.06
C ARG A 161 -3.44 21.05 1.24
N ASP A 162 -3.74 20.90 -0.05
CA ASP A 162 -4.16 22.04 -0.88
C ASP A 162 -5.63 22.42 -0.62
N GLN A 163 -6.13 23.44 -1.33
CA GLN A 163 -7.51 23.90 -1.24
C GLN A 163 -8.54 22.86 -1.69
N SER A 164 -8.14 21.89 -2.51
CA SER A 164 -8.98 20.79 -2.99
C SER A 164 -8.96 19.58 -2.04
N GLY A 165 -8.23 19.69 -0.92
CA GLY A 165 -8.07 18.62 0.06
C GLY A 165 -7.04 17.56 -0.33
N ASN A 166 -6.26 17.77 -1.39
CA ASN A 166 -5.20 16.87 -1.81
C ASN A 166 -4.09 16.85 -0.78
N LEU A 167 -3.92 15.71 -0.13
CA LEU A 167 -2.83 15.52 0.83
C LEU A 167 -1.56 15.14 0.06
N TYR A 168 -0.47 15.88 0.28
CA TYR A 168 0.82 15.66 -0.35
C TYR A 168 1.95 15.84 0.66
N ALA A 169 3.08 15.19 0.41
CA ALA A 169 4.23 15.21 1.30
C ALA A 169 5.20 16.34 0.94
N VAL A 170 5.81 16.92 1.96
CA VAL A 170 6.88 17.90 1.87
C VAL A 170 7.99 17.46 2.81
N GLN A 171 9.21 17.36 2.27
CA GLN A 171 10.42 17.13 3.05
C GLN A 171 11.42 18.24 2.74
N GLU A 172 12.18 18.68 3.74
CA GLU A 172 13.27 19.62 3.55
C GLU A 172 14.35 19.04 2.62
N ALA A 173 14.90 19.87 1.75
CA ALA A 173 15.73 19.45 0.61
C ALA A 173 17.08 18.81 0.97
N ASP A 174 17.50 18.86 2.24
CA ASP A 174 18.83 18.41 2.72
C ASP A 174 18.70 17.30 3.79
N SER A 175 17.74 16.39 3.60
CA SER A 175 17.54 15.25 4.48
C SER A 175 18.49 14.10 4.11
N ASP A 176 19.24 13.58 5.09
CA ASP A 176 20.02 12.33 4.97
C ASP A 176 19.13 11.10 4.69
N HIS A 177 17.81 11.26 4.79
CA HIS A 177 16.81 10.21 4.57
C HIS A 177 15.72 10.69 3.60
N PRO A 178 16.01 10.72 2.29
CA PRO A 178 15.06 11.21 1.30
C PRO A 178 13.75 10.41 1.32
N PHE A 179 12.64 11.13 1.34
CA PHE A 179 11.29 10.61 1.28
C PHE A 179 10.80 10.62 -0.15
N TYR A 180 10.80 9.43 -0.74
CA TYR A 180 10.43 9.23 -2.12
C TYR A 180 8.96 8.80 -2.22
N SER A 181 8.12 9.77 -2.58
CA SER A 181 6.67 9.58 -2.78
C SER A 181 6.24 10.21 -4.09
N MET A 182 5.31 9.55 -4.80
CA MET A 182 4.64 10.17 -5.95
C MET A 182 3.72 11.33 -5.51
N ARG A 183 3.34 11.40 -4.22
CA ARG A 183 2.49 12.46 -3.65
C ARG A 183 3.28 13.73 -3.38
N ALA A 184 3.91 14.25 -4.42
CA ALA A 184 4.42 15.61 -4.48
C ALA A 184 3.26 16.60 -4.61
N GLN A 185 3.56 17.89 -4.46
CA GLN A 185 2.58 18.95 -4.65
C GLN A 185 1.80 18.76 -5.97
N PRO A 186 0.45 18.83 -5.96
CA PRO A 186 -0.35 18.67 -7.16
C PRO A 186 0.11 19.59 -8.29
N THR A 187 0.26 19.03 -9.48
CA THR A 187 0.58 19.74 -10.72
C THR A 187 -0.40 19.31 -11.82
N ASP A 188 -0.41 20.03 -12.94
CA ASP A 188 -1.19 19.65 -14.12
C ASP A 188 -0.52 18.53 -14.95
N ASP A 189 0.58 17.93 -14.45
CA ASP A 189 1.28 16.85 -15.15
C ASP A 189 0.46 15.55 -15.06
N PRO A 190 0.00 14.98 -16.19
CA PRO A 190 -0.75 13.72 -16.20
C PRO A 190 0.07 12.51 -15.73
N ALA A 191 1.41 12.61 -15.71
CA ALA A 191 2.31 11.60 -15.15
C ALA A 191 2.49 11.73 -13.62
N GLY A 192 1.99 12.82 -13.02
CA GLY A 192 1.96 13.02 -11.58
C GLY A 192 0.95 12.11 -10.86
N PHE A 193 0.90 12.24 -9.54
CA PHE A 193 -0.03 11.46 -8.74
C PHE A 193 -1.50 11.78 -9.08
N PRO A 194 -2.37 10.76 -9.24
CA PRO A 194 -3.74 10.92 -9.72
C PRO A 194 -4.66 11.39 -8.59
N TYR A 195 -4.52 12.65 -8.19
CA TYR A 195 -5.21 13.23 -7.04
C TYR A 195 -6.74 13.20 -7.14
N GLU A 196 -7.27 13.41 -8.34
CA GLU A 196 -8.72 13.36 -8.55
C GLU A 196 -9.26 11.94 -8.34
N GLU A 197 -8.64 10.96 -9.00
CA GLU A 197 -8.98 9.55 -8.87
C GLU A 197 -8.78 9.05 -7.44
N TRP A 198 -7.73 9.50 -6.74
CA TRP A 198 -7.48 9.19 -5.33
C TRP A 198 -8.62 9.65 -4.43
N ARG A 199 -9.08 10.90 -4.59
CA ARG A 199 -10.21 11.43 -3.80
C ARG A 199 -11.50 10.66 -4.08
N ILE A 200 -11.77 10.34 -5.35
CA ILE A 200 -12.94 9.55 -5.75
C ILE A 200 -12.89 8.16 -5.10
N LEU A 201 -11.73 7.51 -5.14
CA LEU A 201 -11.48 6.21 -4.50
C LEU A 201 -11.74 6.26 -2.99
N LEU A 202 -11.14 7.21 -2.26
CA LEU A 202 -11.31 7.33 -0.82
C LEU A 202 -12.77 7.65 -0.44
N ALA A 203 -13.44 8.51 -1.20
CA ALA A 203 -14.86 8.80 -0.98
C ALA A 203 -15.74 7.57 -1.23
N ALA A 204 -15.41 6.73 -2.21
CA ALA A 204 -16.11 5.47 -2.45
C ALA A 204 -15.87 4.47 -1.31
N ALA A 205 -14.64 4.34 -0.84
CA ALA A 205 -14.30 3.48 0.30
C ALA A 205 -15.04 3.91 1.59
N GLY A 206 -15.08 5.22 1.88
CA GLY A 206 -15.84 5.75 3.02
C GLY A 206 -17.34 5.44 2.93
N LYS A 207 -17.95 5.66 1.75
CA LYS A 207 -19.37 5.30 1.50
C LYS A 207 -19.65 3.82 1.70
N THR A 208 -18.75 2.94 1.26
CA THR A 208 -18.87 1.48 1.47
C THR A 208 -18.91 1.11 2.95
N LEU A 209 -18.19 1.86 3.79
CA LEU A 209 -18.13 1.66 5.24
C LEU A 209 -19.19 2.45 6.02
N GLY A 210 -19.91 3.37 5.36
CA GLY A 210 -20.87 4.26 6.01
C GLY A 210 -20.22 5.37 6.85
N VAL A 211 -19.02 5.82 6.49
CA VAL A 211 -18.25 6.90 7.15
C VAL A 211 -17.95 8.08 6.24
#